data_AF-A0A5N7BDF0-F1
#
_entry.id   AF-A0A5N7BDF0-F1
#
_cell.length_a   1.000
_cell.length_b   1.000
_cell.length_c   1.000
_cell.angle_alpha   90.00
_cell.angle_beta   90.00
_cell.angle_gamma   90.00
#
_symmetry.space_group_name_H-M   'P 1'
#
loop_
_entity.id
_entity.type
_entity.pdbx_description
1 polymer ?
#
loop_
_entity_poly.entity_id
_entity_poly.type
_entity_poly.pdbx_seq_one_letter_code
_entity_poly.pdbx_strand_id
1 'polypeptide(L)'
;MLIQSKWAPAGDALAAFVTLLGLWIYGGSGYLTYRIPQIVLTIVLLIQQSLGFYVYRKQKVYSEYVAQYLGYAHGIATVVLFALGWYHITAGSLEAVDIRQNYYNIFSHAIFLVIIMIEEIQLISSATGLWPRPGNRTPDYYDSVLILGGALFFFAILVSRYHPNSKGYDLVGRLEHIAYAVMVVCAAATSIMFSTGKRHQNKRNIMPALIVIVLGLLFTSHHQEAMLVKQIHQVFGYTMMVAASFRILEILVLPYWPVNASDVRISLRYMAPLVG
;
A
#
# COMPACT_ATOMS: atom_id res chain seq x y z
N MET A 1 -15.95 -5.56 -20.68
CA MET A 1 -16.68 -6.63 -19.98
C MET A 1 -16.01 -6.83 -18.63
N LEU A 2 -16.63 -6.37 -17.54
CA LEU A 2 -16.15 -6.59 -16.17
C LEU A 2 -16.35 -8.07 -15.85
N ILE A 3 -15.32 -8.89 -16.02
CA ILE A 3 -15.34 -10.27 -15.53
C ILE A 3 -15.16 -10.15 -14.02
N GLN A 4 -16.26 -10.19 -13.28
CA GLN A 4 -16.22 -10.19 -11.82
C GLN A 4 -16.08 -11.62 -11.32
N SER A 5 -15.03 -11.86 -10.52
CA SER A 5 -14.78 -13.14 -9.85
C SER A 5 -15.99 -13.53 -8.99
N LYS A 6 -16.31 -14.84 -8.93
CA LYS A 6 -17.38 -15.38 -8.07
C LYS A 6 -17.20 -15.04 -6.59
N TRP A 7 -15.97 -14.73 -6.17
CA TRP A 7 -15.60 -14.39 -4.80
C TRP A 7 -15.69 -12.90 -4.49
N ALA A 8 -15.78 -12.03 -5.50
CA ALA A 8 -15.84 -10.59 -5.29
C ALA A 8 -17.00 -10.16 -4.37
N PRO A 9 -18.24 -10.66 -4.54
CA PRO A 9 -19.34 -10.30 -3.63
C PRO A 9 -19.12 -10.76 -2.18
N ALA A 10 -18.41 -11.88 -1.97
CA ALA A 10 -18.12 -12.38 -0.63
C ALA A 10 -17.04 -11.54 0.07
N GLY A 11 -15.99 -11.14 -0.66
CA GLY A 11 -14.98 -10.22 -0.17
C GLY A 11 -15.56 -8.84 0.18
N ASP A 12 -16.44 -8.33 -0.68
CA ASP A 12 -17.18 -7.10 -0.43
C ASP A 12 -18.04 -7.22 0.84
N ALA A 13 -18.86 -8.26 0.96
CA ALA A 13 -19.70 -8.48 2.15
C ALA A 13 -18.88 -8.54 3.45
N LEU A 14 -17.71 -9.19 3.43
CA LEU A 14 -16.78 -9.20 4.56
C LEU A 14 -16.27 -7.79 4.89
N ALA A 15 -15.90 -6.99 3.88
CA ALA A 15 -15.45 -5.61 4.09
C ALA A 15 -16.54 -4.73 4.72
N ALA A 16 -17.79 -4.88 4.29
CA ALA A 16 -18.95 -4.22 4.92
C ALA A 16 -19.09 -4.62 6.38
N PHE A 17 -19.05 -5.93 6.65
CA PHE A 17 -19.18 -6.45 8.00
C PHE A 17 -18.09 -5.91 8.93
N VAL A 18 -16.83 -5.91 8.49
CA VAL A 18 -15.71 -5.36 9.26
C VAL A 18 -15.87 -3.85 9.50
N THR A 19 -16.33 -3.10 8.50
CA THR A 19 -16.54 -1.65 8.62
C THR A 19 -17.69 -1.32 9.58
N LEU A 20 -18.80 -2.07 9.52
CA LEU A 20 -19.92 -1.94 10.44
C LEU A 20 -19.53 -2.31 11.88
N LEU A 21 -18.71 -3.35 12.05
CA LEU A 21 -18.13 -3.69 13.35
C LEU A 21 -17.23 -2.56 13.87
N GLY A 22 -16.39 -1.96 13.02
CA GLY A 22 -15.56 -0.82 13.39
C GLY A 22 -16.39 0.41 13.81
N LEU A 23 -17.48 0.69 13.11
CA LEU A 23 -18.47 1.70 13.50
C LEU A 23 -19.11 1.41 14.85
N TRP A 24 -19.48 0.15 15.11
CA TRP A 24 -20.09 -0.25 16.37
C TRP A 24 -19.11 -0.14 17.55
N ILE A 25 -17.86 -0.57 17.37
CA ILE A 25 -16.82 -0.52 18.40
C ILE A 25 -16.39 0.91 18.70
N TYR A 26 -16.22 1.76 17.67
CA TYR A 26 -15.65 3.10 17.83
C TYR A 26 -16.68 4.25 17.81
N GLY A 27 -17.97 3.95 17.61
CA GLY A 27 -19.07 4.93 17.63
C GLY A 27 -19.23 5.72 18.95
N GLY A 28 -18.41 5.42 19.96
CA GLY A 28 -18.30 6.17 21.22
C GLY A 28 -17.41 7.42 21.17
N SER A 29 -16.57 7.66 20.15
CA SER A 29 -15.70 8.85 20.12
C SER A 29 -16.52 10.12 19.81
N GLY A 30 -16.38 11.19 20.60
CA GLY A 30 -17.21 12.40 20.51
C GLY A 30 -16.88 13.35 19.35
N TYR A 31 -15.89 13.04 18.50
CA TYR A 31 -15.32 13.99 17.55
C TYR A 31 -15.96 13.91 16.16
N LEU A 32 -16.51 15.04 15.69
CA LEU A 32 -17.15 15.16 14.36
C LEU A 32 -16.18 14.87 13.20
N THR A 33 -14.89 15.19 13.37
CA THR A 33 -13.84 15.01 12.36
C THR A 33 -13.60 13.55 11.98
N TYR A 34 -13.94 12.62 12.87
CA TYR A 34 -13.83 11.18 12.61
C TYR A 34 -15.17 10.59 12.17
N ARG A 35 -16.26 10.97 12.84
CA ARG A 35 -17.62 10.45 12.56
C ARG A 35 -18.08 10.76 11.13
N ILE A 36 -17.85 11.98 10.63
CA ILE A 36 -18.34 12.36 9.29
C ILE A 36 -17.67 11.51 8.20
N PRO A 37 -16.33 11.43 8.10
CA PRO A 37 -15.67 10.53 7.15
C PRO A 37 -16.11 9.07 7.31
N GLN A 38 -16.28 8.57 8.53
CA GLN A 38 -16.70 7.18 8.77
C GLN A 38 -18.11 6.88 8.26
N ILE A 39 -19.07 7.77 8.51
CA ILE A 39 -20.44 7.65 8.01
C ILE A 39 -20.45 7.71 6.49
N VAL A 40 -19.73 8.68 5.90
CA VAL A 40 -19.61 8.82 4.44
C VAL A 40 -19.00 7.55 3.84
N LEU A 41 -17.90 7.03 4.41
CA LEU A 41 -17.26 5.80 3.96
C LEU A 41 -18.23 4.63 3.96
N THR A 42 -19.02 4.50 5.01
CA THR A 42 -20.01 3.41 5.16
C THR A 42 -21.12 3.53 4.13
N ILE A 43 -21.64 4.74 3.88
CA ILE A 43 -22.66 4.97 2.85
C ILE A 43 -22.11 4.63 1.47
N VAL A 44 -20.91 5.13 1.13
CA VAL A 44 -20.29 4.85 -0.18
C VAL A 44 -20.01 3.35 -0.33
N LEU A 45 -19.65 2.65 0.74
CA LEU A 45 -19.38 1.22 0.73
C LEU A 45 -20.66 0.42 0.45
N LEU A 46 -21.76 0.75 1.13
CA LEU A 46 -23.07 0.14 0.86
C LEU A 46 -23.56 0.40 -0.57
N ILE A 47 -23.35 1.62 -1.09
CA ILE A 47 -23.67 1.97 -2.48
C ILE A 47 -22.84 1.14 -3.46
N GLN A 48 -21.52 1.09 -3.28
CA GLN A 48 -20.60 0.35 -4.14
C GLN A 48 -20.95 -1.13 -4.18
N GLN A 49 -21.30 -1.72 -3.02
CA GLN A 49 -21.69 -3.12 -2.91
C GLN A 49 -23.03 -3.41 -3.58
N SER A 50 -24.01 -2.54 -3.37
CA SER A 50 -25.32 -2.66 -4.01
C SER A 50 -25.19 -2.59 -5.54
N LEU A 51 -24.34 -1.69 -6.04
CA LEU A 51 -23.97 -1.57 -7.45
C LEU A 51 -23.25 -2.84 -7.95
N GLY A 52 -22.25 -3.33 -7.21
CA GLY A 52 -21.49 -4.53 -7.55
C GLY A 52 -22.38 -5.77 -7.62
N PHE A 53 -23.24 -5.98 -6.63
CA PHE A 53 -24.21 -7.08 -6.60
C PHE A 53 -25.24 -6.98 -7.73
N TYR A 54 -25.74 -5.78 -8.02
CA TYR A 54 -26.68 -5.55 -9.12
C TYR A 54 -26.05 -5.91 -10.48
N VAL A 55 -24.83 -5.43 -10.74
CA VAL A 55 -24.07 -5.74 -11.97
C VAL A 55 -23.76 -7.24 -12.06
N TYR A 56 -23.37 -7.88 -10.96
CA TYR A 56 -23.07 -9.32 -10.91
C TYR A 56 -24.31 -10.19 -11.16
N ARG A 57 -25.45 -9.89 -10.53
CA ARG A 57 -26.72 -10.63 -10.72
C ARG A 57 -27.32 -10.41 -12.11
N LYS A 58 -27.11 -9.23 -12.69
CA LYS A 58 -27.60 -8.88 -14.03
C LYS A 58 -26.45 -8.93 -15.03
N GLN A 59 -25.81 -10.09 -15.21
CA GLN A 59 -24.85 -10.37 -16.30
C GLN A 59 -25.42 -10.13 -17.72
N LYS A 60 -26.69 -9.74 -17.84
CA LYS A 60 -27.36 -9.22 -19.04
C LYS A 60 -28.06 -7.90 -18.74
N VAL A 61 -27.32 -6.83 -18.46
CA VAL A 61 -27.88 -5.49 -18.61
C VAL A 61 -28.16 -5.31 -20.11
N TYR A 62 -29.44 -5.28 -20.48
CA TYR A 62 -29.85 -5.26 -21.90
C TYR A 62 -29.47 -3.97 -22.63
N SER A 63 -29.21 -2.89 -21.88
CA SER A 63 -28.76 -1.61 -22.43
C SER A 63 -27.27 -1.41 -22.15
N GLU A 64 -26.48 -1.33 -23.22
CA GLU A 64 -25.04 -1.05 -23.16
C GLU A 64 -24.75 0.31 -22.47
N TYR A 65 -25.62 1.29 -22.68
CA TYR A 65 -25.52 2.62 -22.04
C TYR A 65 -25.63 2.52 -20.52
N VAL A 66 -26.63 1.79 -20.01
CA VAL A 66 -26.83 1.60 -18.56
C VAL A 66 -25.65 0.84 -17.94
N ALA A 67 -25.12 -0.17 -18.64
CA ALA A 67 -23.94 -0.91 -18.20
C ALA A 67 -22.69 -0.02 -18.08
N GLN A 68 -22.48 0.90 -19.02
CA GLN A 68 -21.36 1.86 -18.98
C GLN A 68 -21.49 2.82 -17.80
N TYR A 69 -22.66 3.42 -17.57
CA TYR A 69 -22.86 4.33 -16.44
C TYR A 69 -22.69 3.64 -15.08
N LEU A 70 -23.22 2.43 -14.93
CA LEU A 70 -23.03 1.62 -13.71
C LEU A 70 -21.55 1.28 -13.49
N GLY A 71 -20.81 0.98 -14.57
CA GLY A 71 -19.37 0.76 -14.52
C GLY A 71 -18.61 2.01 -14.05
N TYR A 72 -18.92 3.19 -14.60
CA TYR A 72 -18.31 4.44 -14.16
C TYR A 72 -18.64 4.77 -12.70
N ALA A 73 -19.90 4.65 -12.29
CA ALA A 73 -20.34 4.90 -10.92
C ALA A 73 -19.63 3.96 -9.94
N HIS A 74 -19.55 2.67 -10.26
CA HIS A 74 -18.85 1.68 -9.44
C HIS A 74 -17.34 1.95 -9.36
N GLY A 75 -16.72 2.36 -10.48
CA GLY A 75 -15.31 2.76 -10.53
C GLY A 75 -15.02 3.99 -9.67
N ILE A 76 -15.82 5.06 -9.80
CA ILE A 76 -15.71 6.27 -8.98
C ILE A 76 -15.90 5.93 -7.50
N ALA A 77 -16.93 5.17 -7.15
CA ALA A 77 -17.18 4.77 -5.77
C ALA A 77 -16.00 3.99 -5.18
N THR A 78 -15.38 3.10 -5.97
CA THR A 78 -14.19 2.35 -5.54
C THR A 78 -13.00 3.28 -5.26
N VAL A 79 -12.73 4.25 -6.14
CA VAL A 79 -11.65 5.25 -5.93
C VAL A 79 -11.92 6.12 -4.71
N VAL A 80 -13.16 6.56 -4.52
CA VAL A 80 -13.56 7.36 -3.34
C VAL A 80 -13.42 6.55 -2.06
N LEU A 81 -13.83 5.29 -2.04
CA LEU A 81 -13.65 4.40 -0.89
C LEU A 81 -12.20 4.21 -0.53
N PHE A 82 -11.36 4.00 -1.54
CA PHE A 82 -9.93 3.86 -1.34
C PHE A 82 -9.32 5.13 -0.73
N ALA A 83 -9.57 6.30 -1.33
CA ALA A 83 -9.02 7.57 -0.85
C ALA A 83 -9.53 7.97 0.54
N LEU A 84 -10.84 7.89 0.77
CA LEU A 84 -11.44 8.24 2.07
C LEU A 84 -11.09 7.20 3.15
N GLY A 85 -11.03 5.92 2.80
CA GLY A 85 -10.66 4.85 3.73
C GLY A 85 -9.24 5.06 4.25
N TRP A 86 -8.34 5.47 3.37
CA TRP A 86 -6.96 5.76 3.74
C TRP A 86 -6.81 7.02 4.59
N TYR A 87 -7.51 8.09 4.23
CA TYR A 87 -7.62 9.27 5.09
C TYR A 87 -8.12 8.89 6.49
N HIS A 88 -9.15 8.04 6.56
CA HIS A 88 -9.77 7.64 7.82
C HIS A 88 -8.87 6.76 8.70
N ILE A 89 -8.16 5.78 8.12
CA ILE A 89 -7.15 4.98 8.84
C ILE A 89 -6.02 5.87 9.34
N THR A 90 -5.53 6.80 8.51
CA THR A 90 -4.44 7.71 8.87
C THR A 90 -4.88 8.66 9.99
N ALA A 91 -5.99 9.38 9.80
CA ALA A 91 -6.53 10.31 10.79
C ALA A 91 -6.85 9.61 12.12
N GLY A 92 -7.46 8.41 12.06
CA GLY A 92 -7.75 7.60 13.24
C GLY A 92 -6.51 7.13 13.98
N SER A 93 -5.47 6.70 13.25
CA SER A 93 -4.19 6.28 13.85
C SER A 93 -3.47 7.45 14.53
N LEU A 94 -3.51 8.64 13.92
CA LEU A 94 -2.92 9.85 14.49
C LEU A 94 -3.66 10.32 15.76
N GLU A 95 -4.98 10.15 15.81
CA GLU A 95 -5.81 10.48 16.97
C GLU A 95 -5.65 9.46 18.11
N ALA A 96 -5.65 8.16 17.81
CA ALA A 96 -5.59 7.09 18.81
C ALA A 96 -4.29 7.08 19.62
N VAL A 97 -3.21 7.64 19.08
CA VAL A 97 -1.89 7.66 19.73
C VAL A 97 -1.59 9.03 20.36
N ASP A 98 -2.56 9.96 20.40
CA ASP A 98 -2.44 11.32 20.94
C ASP A 98 -1.17 12.07 20.47
N ILE A 99 -0.70 11.77 19.25
CA ILE A 99 0.59 12.25 18.72
C ILE A 99 0.55 13.75 18.38
N ARG A 100 -0.53 14.47 18.73
CA ARG A 100 -0.67 15.92 18.47
C ARG A 100 0.50 16.74 19.01
N GLN A 101 1.26 16.22 19.97
CA GLN A 101 2.43 16.90 20.53
C GLN A 101 3.73 16.69 19.74
N ASN A 102 3.80 15.75 18.79
CA ASN A 102 5.03 15.40 18.08
C ASN A 102 4.84 15.36 16.55
N TYR A 103 4.75 16.56 15.96
CA TYR A 103 4.50 16.83 14.54
C TYR A 103 5.29 15.93 13.55
N TYR A 104 6.55 15.64 13.86
CA TYR A 104 7.43 14.82 13.00
C TYR A 104 7.09 13.32 13.03
N ASN A 105 6.57 12.83 14.16
CA ASN A 105 6.14 11.44 14.29
C ASN A 105 4.82 11.23 13.52
N ILE A 106 3.90 12.21 13.59
CA ILE A 106 2.71 12.29 12.74
C ILE A 106 3.09 12.27 11.25
N PHE A 107 4.03 13.13 10.86
CA PHE A 107 4.38 13.35 9.46
C PHE A 107 5.10 12.15 8.84
N SER A 108 6.00 11.51 9.59
CA SER A 108 6.67 10.27 9.16
C SER A 108 5.69 9.10 9.01
N HIS A 109 4.76 8.93 9.96
CA HIS A 109 3.75 7.86 9.89
C HIS A 109 2.77 8.08 8.74
N ALA A 110 2.27 9.30 8.55
CA ALA A 110 1.36 9.62 7.45
C ALA A 110 2.00 9.32 6.09
N ILE A 111 3.29 9.59 5.94
CA ILE A 111 3.99 9.41 4.66
C ILE A 111 4.41 7.96 4.45
N PHE A 112 4.79 7.26 5.52
CA PHE A 112 4.98 5.83 5.49
C PHE A 112 3.72 5.09 5.00
N LEU A 113 2.54 5.48 5.50
CA LEU A 113 1.26 4.94 5.04
C LEU A 113 0.96 5.28 3.57
N VAL A 114 1.35 6.45 3.08
CA VAL A 114 1.22 6.81 1.66
C VAL A 114 2.17 5.98 0.79
N ILE A 115 3.39 5.71 1.24
CA ILE A 115 4.34 4.87 0.48
C ILE A 115 3.82 3.43 0.39
N ILE A 116 3.35 2.85 1.51
CA ILE A 116 2.72 1.53 1.52
C ILE A 116 1.53 1.48 0.56
N MET A 117 0.70 2.51 0.55
CA MET A 117 -0.43 2.61 -0.37
C MET A 117 0.01 2.55 -1.84
N ILE A 118 1.05 3.29 -2.21
CA ILE A 118 1.54 3.29 -3.60
C ILE A 118 2.15 1.92 -3.96
N GLU A 119 2.88 1.29 -3.03
CA GLU A 119 3.41 -0.08 -3.18
C GLU A 119 2.29 -1.12 -3.34
N GLU A 120 1.24 -1.08 -2.53
CA GLU A 120 0.10 -2.01 -2.64
C GLU A 120 -0.65 -1.83 -3.96
N ILE A 121 -0.89 -0.59 -4.38
CA ILE A 121 -1.48 -0.30 -5.70
C ILE A 121 -0.58 -0.84 -6.81
N GLN A 122 0.74 -0.67 -6.69
CA GLN A 122 1.72 -1.23 -7.63
C GLN A 122 1.67 -2.75 -7.69
N LEU A 123 1.64 -3.40 -6.55
CA LEU A 123 1.57 -4.86 -6.44
C LEU A 123 0.27 -5.41 -7.01
N ILE A 124 -0.88 -4.86 -6.62
CA ILE A 124 -2.20 -5.31 -7.09
C ILE A 124 -2.33 -5.09 -8.59
N SER A 125 -1.90 -3.92 -9.07
CA SER A 125 -2.04 -3.54 -10.47
C SER A 125 -1.05 -4.31 -11.37
N SER A 126 0.14 -4.66 -10.87
CA SER A 126 1.06 -5.56 -11.57
C SER A 126 0.54 -7.01 -11.60
N ALA A 127 0.00 -7.52 -10.49
CA ALA A 127 -0.58 -8.86 -10.41
C ALA A 127 -1.83 -9.04 -11.29
N THR A 128 -2.65 -7.99 -11.42
CA THR A 128 -3.85 -7.98 -12.27
C THR A 128 -3.56 -7.61 -13.73
N GLY A 129 -2.31 -7.26 -14.06
CA GLY A 129 -1.92 -6.79 -15.39
C GLY A 129 -2.53 -5.43 -15.78
N LEU A 130 -3.16 -4.73 -14.82
CA LEU A 130 -3.78 -3.42 -14.97
C LEU A 130 -2.79 -2.27 -14.84
N TRP A 131 -1.54 -2.54 -14.45
CA TRP A 131 -0.52 -1.51 -14.27
C TRP A 131 -0.35 -0.75 -15.59
N PRO A 132 -0.60 0.58 -15.60
CA PRO A 132 -0.27 1.42 -16.73
C PRO A 132 1.21 1.16 -17.05
N ARG A 133 1.51 0.92 -18.32
CA ARG A 133 2.85 0.60 -18.79
C ARG A 133 3.49 1.82 -19.44
N PRO A 134 3.86 2.87 -18.67
CA PRO A 134 4.51 4.01 -19.30
C PRO A 134 5.91 3.66 -19.82
N GLY A 135 6.45 2.46 -19.55
CA GLY A 135 7.73 2.04 -20.13
C GLY A 135 8.05 0.55 -20.04
N ASN A 136 9.16 0.18 -20.68
CA ASN A 136 9.76 -1.15 -20.66
C ASN A 136 10.57 -1.34 -19.36
N ARG A 137 9.90 -1.35 -18.20
CA ARG A 137 10.53 -1.52 -16.89
C ARG A 137 9.81 -2.62 -16.11
N THR A 138 10.56 -3.32 -15.27
CA THR A 138 10.02 -4.37 -14.39
C THR A 138 9.29 -3.75 -13.20
N PRO A 139 8.31 -4.44 -12.59
CA PRO A 139 7.70 -4.02 -11.34
C PRO A 139 8.75 -3.69 -10.26
N ASP A 140 9.78 -4.53 -10.13
CA ASP A 140 10.86 -4.37 -9.14
C ASP A 140 11.68 -3.08 -9.35
N TYR A 141 11.71 -2.51 -10.56
CA TYR A 141 12.29 -1.19 -10.80
C TYR A 141 11.45 -0.09 -10.13
N TYR A 142 10.12 -0.17 -10.24
CA TYR A 142 9.21 0.80 -9.63
C TYR A 142 9.22 0.69 -8.10
N ASP A 143 9.20 -0.54 -7.56
CA ASP A 143 9.40 -0.81 -6.13
C ASP A 143 10.72 -0.15 -5.65
N SER A 144 11.81 -0.28 -6.41
CA SER A 144 13.10 0.36 -6.06
C SER A 144 13.04 1.90 -6.05
N VAL A 145 12.34 2.50 -7.02
CA VAL A 145 12.20 3.96 -7.13
C VAL A 145 11.36 4.52 -5.99
N LEU A 146 10.28 3.83 -5.63
CA LEU A 146 9.45 4.20 -4.49
C LEU A 146 10.21 4.10 -3.17
N ILE A 147 10.90 2.98 -2.93
CA ILE A 147 11.75 2.80 -1.75
C ILE A 147 12.80 3.92 -1.67
N LEU A 148 13.45 4.25 -2.79
CA LEU A 148 14.43 5.34 -2.83
C LEU A 148 13.79 6.69 -2.50
N GLY A 149 12.66 7.02 -3.12
CA GLY A 149 11.94 8.27 -2.88
C GLY A 149 11.50 8.40 -1.42
N GLY A 150 10.95 7.31 -0.86
CA GLY A 150 10.56 7.23 0.55
C GLY A 150 11.74 7.39 1.50
N ALA A 151 12.87 6.75 1.22
CA ALA A 151 14.06 6.82 2.04
C ALA A 151 14.73 8.20 2.01
N LEU A 152 14.83 8.84 0.83
CA LEU A 152 15.34 10.21 0.68
C LEU A 152 14.46 11.21 1.43
N PHE A 153 13.15 11.02 1.36
CA PHE A 153 12.20 11.87 2.04
C PHE A 153 12.28 11.69 3.57
N PHE A 154 12.34 10.44 4.05
CA PHE A 154 12.54 10.15 5.48
C PHE A 154 13.86 10.72 5.99
N PHE A 155 14.94 10.58 5.21
CA PHE A 155 16.22 11.22 5.49
C PHE A 155 16.08 12.75 5.59
N ALA A 156 15.35 13.38 4.66
CA ALA A 156 15.09 14.82 4.72
C ALA A 156 14.33 15.22 5.99
N ILE A 157 13.35 14.44 6.45
CA ILE A 157 12.67 14.68 7.74
C ILE A 157 13.66 14.62 8.91
N LEU A 158 14.48 13.56 8.96
CA LEU A 158 15.45 13.37 10.04
C LEU A 158 16.46 14.51 10.13
N VAL A 159 16.89 15.04 8.99
CA VAL A 159 17.86 16.15 8.91
C VAL A 159 17.21 17.52 9.09
N SER A 160 15.95 17.71 8.64
CA SER A 160 15.25 19.00 8.72
C SER A 160 14.87 19.41 10.15
N ARG A 161 14.93 18.50 11.13
CA ARG A 161 14.68 18.78 12.55
C ARG A 161 15.86 19.49 13.24
N TYR A 162 16.52 20.43 12.55
CA TYR A 162 17.53 21.30 13.16
C TYR A 162 16.83 22.40 13.98
N HIS A 163 16.63 22.15 15.28
CA HIS A 163 16.34 23.21 16.23
C HIS A 163 17.67 23.73 16.79
N PRO A 164 17.96 25.05 16.71
CA PRO A 164 19.15 25.66 17.30
C PRO A 164 19.32 25.41 18.81
N ASN A 165 18.23 25.05 19.50
CA ASN A 165 18.17 24.74 20.93
C ASN A 165 18.09 23.22 21.24
N SER A 166 18.22 22.34 20.24
CA SER A 166 18.25 20.90 20.51
C SER A 166 19.58 20.53 21.19
N LYS A 167 19.48 19.97 22.40
CA LYS A 167 20.64 19.54 23.18
C LYS A 167 21.23 18.29 22.54
N GLY A 168 22.55 18.12 22.55
CA GLY A 168 23.28 17.06 21.80
C GLY A 168 22.80 15.60 21.98
N TYR A 169 22.04 15.28 23.04
CA TYR A 169 21.39 13.97 23.22
C TYR A 169 20.38 13.62 22.11
N ASP A 170 19.77 14.64 21.51
CA ASP A 170 18.77 14.49 20.46
C ASP A 170 19.37 13.89 19.18
N LEU A 171 20.66 14.18 18.90
CA LEU A 171 21.35 13.65 17.73
C LEU A 171 21.74 12.18 17.91
N VAL A 172 22.22 11.80 19.10
CA VAL A 172 22.64 10.43 19.41
C VAL A 172 21.46 9.46 19.32
N GLY A 173 20.28 9.83 19.82
CA GLY A 173 19.05 9.05 19.66
C GLY A 173 18.54 8.94 18.21
N ARG A 174 19.07 9.74 17.28
CA ARG A 174 18.71 9.70 15.84
C ARG A 174 19.73 9.00 14.96
N LEU A 175 20.92 8.70 15.46
CA LEU A 175 21.99 8.09 14.65
C LEU A 175 21.54 6.74 14.08
N GLU A 176 20.78 5.95 14.85
CA GLU A 176 20.18 4.70 14.36
C GLU A 176 19.27 4.93 13.16
N HIS A 177 18.32 5.86 13.24
CA HIS A 177 17.37 6.16 12.17
C HIS A 177 18.05 6.76 10.94
N ILE A 178 19.06 7.62 11.14
CA ILE A 178 19.86 8.19 10.05
C ILE A 178 20.66 7.08 9.36
N ALA A 179 21.27 6.17 10.12
CA ALA A 179 22.00 5.04 9.56
C ALA A 179 21.08 4.12 8.73
N TYR A 180 19.87 3.82 9.22
CA TYR A 180 18.88 3.06 8.46
C TYR A 180 18.45 3.78 7.19
N ALA A 181 18.18 5.09 7.25
CA ALA A 181 17.80 5.87 6.09
C ALA A 181 18.88 5.87 5.00
N VAL A 182 20.15 6.08 5.38
CA VAL A 182 21.28 6.04 4.45
C VAL A 182 21.45 4.65 3.85
N MET A 183 21.36 3.60 4.66
CA MET A 183 21.44 2.22 4.19
C MET A 183 20.37 1.93 3.12
N VAL A 184 19.10 2.31 3.38
CA VAL A 184 17.99 2.10 2.44
C VAL A 184 18.18 2.92 1.16
N VAL A 185 18.63 4.18 1.25
CA VAL A 185 18.94 5.00 0.07
C VAL A 185 20.00 4.32 -0.81
N CYS A 186 21.10 3.87 -0.22
CA CYS A 186 22.18 3.20 -0.96
C CYS A 186 21.70 1.87 -1.58
N ALA A 187 20.96 1.07 -0.83
CA ALA A 187 20.43 -0.20 -1.30
C ALA A 187 19.42 -0.01 -2.44
N ALA A 188 18.51 0.96 -2.33
CA ALA A 188 17.51 1.25 -3.34
C ALA A 188 18.15 1.81 -4.63
N ALA A 189 19.13 2.71 -4.51
CA ALA A 189 19.89 3.20 -5.67
C ALA A 189 20.61 2.04 -6.40
N THR A 190 21.23 1.13 -5.63
CA THR A 190 21.88 -0.07 -6.17
C THR A 190 20.86 -1.00 -6.85
N SER A 191 19.68 -1.16 -6.25
CA SER A 191 18.58 -1.94 -6.81
C SER A 191 18.10 -1.39 -8.16
N ILE A 192 17.95 -0.05 -8.28
CA ILE A 192 17.64 0.61 -9.55
C ILE A 192 18.71 0.28 -10.59
N MET A 193 19.99 0.38 -10.23
CA MET A 193 21.10 0.07 -11.14
C MET A 193 21.06 -1.36 -11.66
N PHE A 194 20.73 -2.34 -10.81
CA PHE A 194 20.56 -3.74 -11.23
C PHE A 194 19.34 -3.95 -12.13
N SER A 195 18.26 -3.22 -11.88
CA SER A 195 17.06 -3.22 -12.73
C SER A 195 17.26 -2.45 -14.05
N THR A 196 18.32 -1.64 -14.17
CA THR A 196 18.70 -0.90 -15.39
C THR A 196 19.98 -1.47 -16.02
N GLY A 197 19.92 -2.68 -16.58
CA GLY A 197 21.07 -3.29 -17.25
C GLY A 197 21.55 -2.54 -18.52
N LYS A 198 22.79 -2.83 -18.97
CA LYS A 198 23.31 -2.37 -20.27
C LYS A 198 22.40 -2.91 -21.39
N ARG A 199 21.81 -2.02 -22.19
CA ARG A 199 20.82 -2.25 -23.29
C ARG A 199 19.33 -2.33 -22.91
N HIS A 200 18.86 -1.74 -21.81
CA HIS A 200 17.42 -1.61 -21.49
C HIS A 200 16.65 -2.94 -21.46
N GLN A 201 17.32 -4.05 -21.12
CA GLN A 201 16.62 -5.32 -20.92
C GLN A 201 15.95 -5.34 -19.55
N ASN A 202 14.69 -5.78 -19.52
CA ASN A 202 13.89 -5.98 -18.30
C ASN A 202 14.48 -7.11 -17.47
N LYS A 203 15.34 -6.79 -16.50
CA LYS A 203 15.81 -7.77 -15.53
C LYS A 203 14.97 -7.66 -14.26
N ARG A 204 14.35 -8.78 -13.88
CA ARG A 204 13.74 -8.93 -12.55
C ARG A 204 14.83 -8.86 -11.49
N ASN A 205 14.49 -8.35 -10.31
CA ASN A 205 15.46 -8.09 -9.26
C ASN A 205 14.81 -8.30 -7.88
N ILE A 206 15.45 -9.10 -7.04
CA ILE A 206 14.98 -9.40 -5.68
C ILE A 206 15.39 -8.35 -4.64
N MET A 207 16.29 -7.43 -4.99
CA MET A 207 16.81 -6.43 -4.04
C MET A 207 15.74 -5.58 -3.35
N PRO A 208 14.66 -5.11 -4.01
CA PRO A 208 13.60 -4.37 -3.32
C PRO A 208 12.98 -5.18 -2.19
N ALA A 209 12.68 -6.45 -2.46
CA ALA A 209 12.11 -7.35 -1.47
C ALA A 209 13.10 -7.64 -0.32
N LEU A 210 14.40 -7.77 -0.61
CA LEU A 210 15.42 -7.90 0.45
C LEU A 210 15.50 -6.66 1.33
N ILE A 211 15.41 -5.46 0.76
CA ILE A 211 15.35 -4.21 1.51
C ILE A 211 14.14 -4.21 2.45
N VAL A 212 12.97 -4.63 1.95
CA VAL A 212 11.73 -4.72 2.73
C VAL A 212 11.84 -5.77 3.86
N ILE A 213 12.51 -6.91 3.65
CA ILE A 213 12.77 -7.89 4.72
C ILE A 213 13.62 -7.27 5.83
N VAL A 214 14.71 -6.60 5.46
CA VAL A 214 15.60 -5.95 6.45
C VAL A 214 14.84 -4.85 7.20
N LEU A 215 14.04 -4.05 6.49
CA LEU A 215 13.21 -3.03 7.13
C LEU A 215 12.17 -3.67 8.06
N GLY A 216 11.56 -4.79 7.67
CA GLY A 216 10.66 -5.57 8.52
C GLY A 216 11.33 -6.04 9.81
N LEU A 217 12.56 -6.58 9.71
CA LEU A 217 13.36 -6.95 10.89
C LEU A 217 13.61 -5.74 11.80
N LEU A 218 13.99 -4.59 11.24
CA LEU A 218 14.20 -3.36 12.01
C LEU A 218 12.91 -2.95 12.74
N PHE A 219 11.76 -2.97 12.05
CA PHE A 219 10.44 -2.70 12.66
C PHE A 219 10.10 -3.65 13.80
N THR A 220 10.43 -4.95 13.70
CA THR A 220 10.19 -5.90 14.79
C THR A 220 11.03 -5.63 16.04
N SER A 221 12.23 -5.09 15.85
CA SER A 221 13.16 -4.77 16.93
C SER A 221 13.04 -3.33 17.44
N HIS A 222 12.23 -2.50 16.78
CA HIS A 222 12.19 -1.07 17.02
C HIS A 222 11.58 -0.76 18.40
N HIS A 223 12.32 -0.01 19.21
CA HIS A 223 11.87 0.40 20.53
C HIS A 223 10.85 1.54 20.40
N GLN A 224 9.71 1.38 21.08
CA GLN A 224 8.63 2.36 21.15
C GLN A 224 8.20 2.50 22.61
N GLU A 225 7.90 3.72 23.05
CA GLU A 225 7.54 3.99 24.45
C GLU A 225 6.17 3.40 24.82
N ALA A 226 5.22 3.47 23.90
CA ALA A 226 3.89 2.89 24.09
C ALA A 226 3.87 1.41 23.67
N MET A 227 3.44 0.52 24.58
CA MET A 227 3.38 -0.92 24.34
C MET A 227 2.50 -1.28 23.14
N LEU A 228 1.35 -0.63 22.97
CA LEU A 228 0.46 -0.84 21.82
C LEU A 228 1.17 -0.50 20.50
N VAL A 229 1.85 0.64 20.45
CA VAL A 229 2.58 1.10 19.25
C VAL A 229 3.73 0.13 18.92
N LYS A 230 4.43 -0.37 19.94
CA LYS A 230 5.46 -1.41 19.78
C LYS A 230 4.88 -2.69 19.16
N GLN A 231 3.76 -3.19 19.69
CA GLN A 231 3.11 -4.39 19.17
C GLN A 231 2.65 -4.20 17.72
N ILE A 232 2.10 -3.03 17.37
CA ILE A 232 1.72 -2.71 15.99
C ILE A 232 2.94 -2.70 15.07
N HIS A 233 4.04 -2.05 15.45
CA HIS A 233 5.29 -2.05 14.67
C HIS A 233 5.83 -3.46 14.47
N GLN A 234 5.71 -4.32 15.49
CA GLN A 234 6.16 -5.71 15.40
C GLN A 234 5.31 -6.55 14.44
N VAL A 235 3.98 -6.48 14.54
CA VAL A 235 3.07 -7.17 13.61
C VAL A 235 3.29 -6.66 12.18
N PHE A 236 3.46 -5.35 12.02
CA PHE A 236 3.74 -4.75 10.74
C PHE A 236 5.08 -5.24 10.16
N GLY A 237 6.14 -5.30 10.96
CA GLY A 237 7.44 -5.84 10.54
C GLY A 237 7.37 -7.29 10.07
N TYR A 238 6.65 -8.15 10.79
CA TYR A 238 6.41 -9.54 10.33
C TYR A 238 5.63 -9.59 9.01
N THR A 239 4.64 -8.71 8.85
CA THR A 239 3.82 -8.64 7.63
C THR A 239 4.68 -8.25 6.43
N MET A 240 5.56 -7.25 6.58
CA MET A 240 6.53 -6.87 5.54
C MET A 240 7.43 -8.04 5.15
N MET A 241 7.97 -8.77 6.13
CA MET A 241 8.85 -9.92 5.87
C MET A 241 8.13 -11.02 5.08
N VAL A 242 6.88 -11.34 5.45
CA VAL A 242 6.07 -12.34 4.75
C VAL A 242 5.75 -11.90 3.33
N ALA A 243 5.28 -10.65 3.15
CA ALA A 243 4.95 -10.10 1.83
C ALA A 243 6.17 -10.07 0.89
N ALA A 244 7.32 -9.61 1.40
CA ALA A 244 8.55 -9.61 0.64
C ALA A 244 9.07 -11.02 0.32
N SER A 245 8.86 -11.99 1.21
CA SER A 245 9.20 -13.39 0.92
C SER A 245 8.37 -13.95 -0.25
N PHE A 246 7.06 -13.66 -0.28
CA PHE A 246 6.23 -14.00 -1.43
C PHE A 246 6.67 -13.31 -2.71
N ARG A 247 7.11 -12.04 -2.63
CA ARG A 247 7.66 -11.31 -3.76
C ARG A 247 8.94 -11.96 -4.31
N ILE A 248 9.84 -12.41 -3.44
CA ILE A 248 11.03 -13.17 -3.85
C ILE A 248 10.62 -14.47 -4.54
N LEU A 249 9.69 -15.23 -3.96
CA LEU A 249 9.19 -16.46 -4.56
C LEU A 249 8.57 -16.21 -5.94
N GLU A 250 7.78 -15.14 -6.09
CA GLU A 250 7.20 -14.74 -7.39
C GLU A 250 8.29 -14.44 -8.42
N ILE A 251 9.32 -13.67 -8.06
CA ILE A 251 10.45 -13.39 -8.96
C ILE A 251 11.20 -14.67 -9.35
N LEU A 252 11.41 -15.59 -8.40
CA LEU A 252 12.11 -16.86 -8.66
C LEU A 252 11.31 -17.79 -9.58
N VAL A 253 9.97 -17.81 -9.45
CA VAL A 253 9.07 -18.58 -10.32
C VAL A 253 8.87 -17.91 -11.68
N LEU A 254 8.87 -16.57 -11.72
CA LEU A 254 8.67 -15.73 -12.91
C LEU A 254 9.88 -14.81 -13.17
N PRO A 255 11.05 -15.39 -13.54
CA PRO A 255 12.31 -14.64 -13.66
C PRO A 255 12.35 -13.71 -14.89
N TYR A 256 11.42 -13.88 -15.83
CA TYR A 256 11.31 -13.06 -17.04
C TYR A 256 10.07 -12.18 -16.98
N TRP A 257 10.24 -10.87 -17.20
CA TRP A 257 9.13 -9.93 -17.30
C TRP A 257 8.78 -9.65 -18.77
N PRO A 258 7.60 -10.07 -19.25
CA PRO A 258 7.20 -9.83 -20.63
C PRO A 258 6.95 -8.34 -20.90
N VAL A 259 7.49 -7.87 -22.02
CA VAL A 259 7.29 -6.49 -22.52
C VAL A 259 5.86 -6.28 -23.01
N ASN A 260 5.28 -7.32 -23.64
CA ASN A 260 3.97 -7.27 -24.30
C ASN A 260 2.83 -7.77 -23.40
N ALA A 261 1.63 -7.23 -23.60
CA ALA A 261 0.46 -7.56 -22.78
C ALA A 261 -0.10 -8.97 -23.03
N SER A 262 0.07 -9.48 -24.24
CA SER A 262 -0.24 -10.87 -24.61
C SER A 262 0.56 -11.87 -23.78
N ASP A 263 1.83 -11.56 -23.52
CA ASP A 263 2.80 -12.50 -22.95
C ASP A 263 2.69 -12.55 -21.42
N VAL A 264 2.12 -11.51 -20.78
CA VAL A 264 1.77 -11.50 -19.35
C VAL A 264 0.76 -12.60 -19.01
N ARG A 265 -0.23 -12.86 -19.88
CA ARG A 265 -1.18 -13.99 -19.69
C ARG A 265 -0.48 -15.34 -19.76
N ILE A 266 0.61 -15.43 -20.52
CA ILE A 266 1.40 -16.66 -20.69
C ILE A 266 2.33 -16.88 -19.49
N SER A 267 2.90 -15.82 -18.91
CA SER A 267 3.71 -15.92 -17.69
C SER A 267 2.87 -16.20 -16.44
N LEU A 268 1.65 -15.67 -16.35
CA LEU A 268 0.72 -15.93 -15.24
C LEU A 268 -0.05 -17.26 -15.37
N ARG A 269 0.30 -18.12 -16.33
CA ARG A 269 -0.39 -19.40 -16.60
C ARG A 269 -0.34 -20.39 -15.43
N TYR A 270 0.61 -20.20 -14.50
CA TYR A 270 0.76 -20.99 -13.28
C TYR A 270 0.15 -20.34 -12.03
N MET A 271 -0.29 -19.08 -12.12
CA MET A 271 -1.13 -18.50 -11.09
C MET A 271 -2.57 -18.94 -11.37
N ALA A 272 -3.24 -19.50 -10.35
CA ALA A 272 -4.66 -19.77 -10.46
C ALA A 272 -5.35 -18.48 -10.91
N PRO A 273 -6.13 -18.49 -12.01
CA PRO A 273 -6.80 -17.29 -12.46
C PRO A 273 -7.69 -16.79 -11.31
N LEU A 274 -7.30 -15.68 -10.69
CA LEU A 274 -8.09 -15.02 -9.64
C LEU A 274 -9.43 -14.49 -10.17
N VAL A 275 -9.57 -14.47 -11.50
CA VAL A 275 -10.79 -14.18 -12.24
C VAL A 275 -10.95 -15.25 -13.32
N GLY A 276 -11.91 -16.16 -13.11
CA GLY A 276 -12.50 -17.01 -14.15
C GLY A 276 -13.74 -16.36 -14.73
#